data_AF-A0AB37SR06-F1
#
_entry.id   AF-A0AB37SR06-F1
#
_cell.length_a   1.000
_cell.length_b   1.000
_cell.length_c   1.000
_cell.angle_alpha   90.00
_cell.angle_beta   90.00
_cell.angle_gamma   90.00
#
_symmetry.space_group_name_H-M   'P 1'
#
loop_
_entity.id
_entity.type
_entity.pdbx_description
1 polymer ?
#
loop_
_entity_poly.entity_id
_entity_poly.type
_entity_poly.pdbx_seq_one_letter_code
_entity_poly.pdbx_strand_id
1 'polypeptide(L)'
;MNAWLTSLIAVAGTLLGSTSTFLFQRLNTARAERFTREERLRQDRTEACADFAGAITGLRRGAVSLWLLRQRATATDEDVRAAFTESDVLGAAADHARFQVALLTGDPELVALADVAFEHCAAIREAADHAGLAGHEERCQRALDAFIDAAGAQVRGVRPARRRSLGGSNA
;
A
#
# COMPACT_ATOMS: atom_id res chain seq x y z
N MET A 1 -22.60 62.43 26.95
CA MET A 1 -22.63 61.15 26.20
C MET A 1 -22.41 60.01 27.20
N ASN A 2 -23.30 59.03 27.21
CA ASN A 2 -23.47 58.06 28.29
C ASN A 2 -22.36 56.99 28.29
N ALA A 3 -21.29 57.24 29.05
CA ALA A 3 -20.09 56.38 29.12
C ALA A 3 -20.38 54.90 29.45
N TRP A 4 -21.51 54.62 30.10
CA TRP A 4 -21.95 53.26 30.41
C TRP A 4 -22.37 52.48 29.15
N LEU A 5 -22.95 53.14 28.14
CA LEU A 5 -23.31 52.51 26.86
C LEU A 5 -22.06 52.09 26.09
N THR A 6 -21.01 52.90 26.11
CA THR A 6 -19.73 52.60 25.44
C THR A 6 -19.01 51.42 26.09
N SER A 7 -19.00 51.36 27.42
CA SER A 7 -18.41 50.24 28.17
C SER A 7 -19.19 48.94 27.92
N LEU A 8 -20.52 48.99 27.90
CA LEU A 8 -21.37 47.83 27.61
C LEU A 8 -21.12 47.27 26.19
N ILE A 9 -21.03 48.14 25.19
CA ILE A 9 -20.73 47.76 23.80
C ILE A 9 -19.33 47.17 23.67
N ALA A 10 -18.35 47.72 24.39
CA ALA A 10 -16.98 47.20 24.38
C ALA A 10 -16.88 45.79 24.99
N VAL A 11 -17.55 45.56 26.14
CA VAL A 11 -17.59 44.24 26.77
C VAL A 11 -18.37 43.24 25.91
N ALA A 12 -19.49 43.65 25.30
CA ALA A 12 -20.24 42.81 24.36
C ALA A 12 -19.42 42.46 23.12
N GLY A 13 -18.65 43.41 22.56
CA GLY A 13 -17.72 43.16 21.45
C GLY A 13 -16.60 42.19 21.81
N THR A 14 -16.12 42.24 23.06
CA THR A 14 -15.07 41.33 23.55
C THR A 14 -15.62 39.92 23.80
N LEU A 15 -16.85 39.81 24.34
CA LEU A 15 -17.56 38.54 24.54
C LEU A 15 -17.96 37.89 23.20
N LEU A 16 -18.45 38.68 22.24
CA LEU A 16 -18.73 38.20 20.88
C LEU A 16 -17.45 37.78 20.16
N GLY A 17 -16.36 38.54 20.32
CA GLY A 17 -15.04 38.20 19.78
C GLY A 17 -14.47 36.90 20.36
N SER A 18 -14.56 36.69 21.68
CA SER A 18 -14.05 35.47 22.32
C SER A 18 -14.92 34.24 22.04
N THR A 19 -16.24 34.40 22.01
CA THR A 19 -17.18 33.31 21.71
C THR A 19 -17.07 32.87 20.25
N SER A 20 -16.93 33.83 19.31
CA SER A 20 -16.71 33.53 17.89
C SER A 20 -15.37 32.79 17.70
N THR A 21 -14.29 33.26 18.33
CA THR A 21 -12.97 32.60 18.27
C THR A 21 -12.99 31.19 18.87
N PHE A 22 -13.71 30.99 19.98
CA PHE A 22 -13.81 29.68 20.65
C PHE A 22 -14.63 28.67 19.83
N LEU A 23 -15.68 29.11 19.13
CA LEU A 23 -16.48 28.26 18.23
C LEU A 23 -15.70 27.90 16.95
N PHE A 24 -14.92 28.83 16.39
CA PHE A 24 -14.02 28.56 15.27
C PHE A 24 -12.88 27.60 15.64
N GLN A 25 -12.29 27.73 16.83
CA GLN A 25 -11.30 26.79 17.35
C GLN A 25 -11.91 25.39 17.51
N ARG A 26 -13.10 25.27 18.12
CA ARG A 26 -13.78 23.99 18.35
C ARG A 26 -14.20 23.27 17.06
N LEU A 27 -14.58 24.01 16.01
CA LEU A 27 -14.90 23.44 14.69
C LEU A 27 -13.64 23.02 13.91
N ASN A 28 -12.52 23.74 14.06
CA ASN A 28 -11.26 23.39 13.42
C ASN A 28 -10.55 22.20 14.10
N THR A 29 -10.63 22.03 15.42
CA THR A 29 -10.01 20.89 16.11
C THR A 29 -10.70 19.57 15.75
N ALA A 30 -12.03 19.56 15.63
CA ALA A 30 -12.80 18.36 15.26
C ALA A 30 -12.66 17.97 13.77
N ARG A 31 -12.47 18.96 12.87
CA ARG A 31 -12.16 18.71 11.45
C ARG A 31 -10.69 18.34 11.23
N ALA A 32 -9.76 18.93 11.98
CA ALA A 32 -8.35 18.58 11.95
C ALA A 32 -8.10 17.15 12.47
N GLU A 33 -8.79 16.69 13.50
CA GLU A 33 -8.65 15.31 13.99
C GLU A 33 -9.18 14.24 13.03
N ARG A 34 -10.29 14.52 12.32
CA ARG A 34 -10.82 13.60 11.30
C ARG A 34 -9.99 13.63 10.02
N PHE A 35 -9.58 14.81 9.58
CA PHE A 35 -8.70 14.99 8.42
C PHE A 35 -7.31 14.39 8.66
N THR A 36 -6.72 14.55 9.86
CA THR A 36 -5.45 13.89 10.20
C THR A 36 -5.60 12.38 10.33
N ARG A 37 -6.73 11.86 10.84
CA ARG A 37 -6.97 10.40 10.89
C ARG A 37 -7.18 9.80 9.50
N GLU A 38 -7.95 10.46 8.62
CA GLU A 38 -8.17 10.00 7.25
C GLU A 38 -6.90 10.10 6.41
N GLU A 39 -6.11 11.17 6.57
CA GLU A 39 -4.82 11.31 5.90
C GLU A 39 -3.79 10.31 6.43
N ARG A 40 -3.77 10.02 7.74
CA ARG A 40 -2.93 8.95 8.31
C ARG A 40 -3.30 7.59 7.73
N LEU A 41 -4.58 7.25 7.67
CA LEU A 41 -5.01 5.98 7.07
C LEU A 41 -4.65 5.89 5.58
N ARG A 42 -4.69 7.02 4.86
CA ARG A 42 -4.24 7.08 3.46
C ARG A 42 -2.73 6.92 3.32
N GLN A 43 -1.95 7.51 4.23
CA GLN A 43 -0.51 7.34 4.32
C GLN A 43 -0.13 5.89 4.64
N ASP A 44 -0.73 5.30 5.68
CA ASP A 44 -0.48 3.91 6.09
C ASP A 44 -0.74 2.92 4.94
N ARG A 45 -1.81 3.13 4.16
CA ARG A 45 -2.11 2.32 2.96
C ARG A 45 -1.08 2.49 1.86
N THR A 46 -0.64 3.73 1.63
CA THR A 46 0.35 4.04 0.59
C THR A 46 1.71 3.44 0.95
N GLU A 47 2.10 3.55 2.22
CA GLU A 47 3.32 2.96 2.77
C GLU A 47 3.29 1.44 2.64
N ALA A 48 2.21 0.78 3.07
CA ALA A 48 2.10 -0.68 2.94
C ALA A 48 2.16 -1.17 1.49
N CYS A 49 1.56 -0.43 0.55
CA CYS A 49 1.64 -0.77 -0.88
C CYS A 49 3.06 -0.56 -1.43
N ALA A 50 3.76 0.51 -1.01
CA ALA A 50 5.13 0.78 -1.41
C ALA A 50 6.11 -0.25 -0.83
N ASP A 51 5.94 -0.61 0.44
CA ASP A 51 6.72 -1.63 1.13
C ASP A 51 6.56 -3.00 0.48
N PHE A 52 5.32 -3.36 0.10
CA PHE A 52 5.08 -4.59 -0.66
C PHE A 52 5.78 -4.57 -2.03
N ALA A 53 5.69 -3.46 -2.78
CA ALA A 53 6.38 -3.32 -4.07
C ALA A 53 7.92 -3.42 -3.94
N GLY A 54 8.47 -2.85 -2.87
CA GLY A 54 9.89 -2.99 -2.54
C GLY A 54 10.26 -4.43 -2.18
N ALA A 55 9.49 -5.07 -1.30
CA ALA A 55 9.74 -6.42 -0.83
C ALA A 55 9.65 -7.46 -1.97
N ILE A 56 8.66 -7.36 -2.85
CA ILE A 56 8.51 -8.28 -3.98
C ILE A 56 9.63 -8.13 -5.01
N THR A 57 10.11 -6.90 -5.23
CA THR A 57 11.27 -6.62 -6.08
C THR A 57 12.55 -7.21 -5.48
N GLY A 58 12.70 -7.09 -4.14
CA GLY A 58 13.77 -7.73 -3.38
C GLY A 58 13.74 -9.25 -3.52
N LEU A 59 12.59 -9.87 -3.28
CA LEU A 59 12.39 -11.32 -3.45
C LEU A 59 12.72 -11.78 -4.87
N ARG A 60 12.26 -11.06 -5.90
CA ARG A 60 12.57 -11.39 -7.29
C ARG A 60 14.07 -11.43 -7.52
N ARG A 61 14.79 -10.39 -7.10
CA ARG A 61 16.25 -10.32 -7.21
C ARG A 61 16.92 -11.51 -6.51
N GLY A 62 16.47 -11.84 -5.29
CA GLY A 62 16.98 -12.99 -4.53
C GLY A 62 16.73 -14.32 -5.24
N ALA A 63 15.51 -14.55 -5.72
CA ALA A 63 15.11 -15.76 -6.41
C ALA A 63 15.87 -15.97 -7.73
N VAL A 64 16.04 -14.90 -8.54
CA VAL A 64 16.85 -14.93 -9.77
C VAL A 64 18.32 -15.20 -9.46
N SER A 65 18.86 -14.57 -8.42
CA SER A 65 20.26 -14.76 -8.01
C SER A 65 20.52 -16.21 -7.58
N LEU A 66 19.63 -16.78 -6.77
CA LEU A 66 19.66 -18.19 -6.38
C LEU A 66 19.56 -19.12 -7.59
N TRP A 67 18.63 -18.83 -8.52
CA TRP A 67 18.44 -19.61 -9.73
C TRP A 67 19.70 -19.61 -10.62
N LEU A 68 20.27 -18.44 -10.86
CA LEU A 68 21.52 -18.29 -11.64
C LEU A 68 22.70 -18.97 -10.96
N LEU A 69 22.79 -18.91 -9.64
CA LEU A 69 23.84 -19.56 -8.88
C LEU A 69 23.77 -21.08 -9.02
N ARG A 70 22.57 -21.68 -8.95
CA ARG A 70 22.36 -23.13 -9.15
C ARG A 70 22.78 -23.62 -10.53
N GLN A 71 22.73 -22.76 -11.55
CA GLN A 71 23.15 -23.11 -12.91
C GLN A 71 24.67 -23.02 -13.12
N ARG A 72 25.43 -22.44 -12.18
CA ARG A 72 26.88 -22.33 -12.30
C ARG A 72 27.54 -23.64 -11.88
N ALA A 73 28.36 -24.21 -12.77
CA ALA A 73 29.14 -25.41 -12.49
C ALA A 73 30.16 -25.25 -11.35
N THR A 74 30.52 -24.01 -10.98
CA THR A 74 31.50 -23.69 -9.94
C THR A 74 30.88 -23.33 -8.60
N ALA A 75 29.54 -23.33 -8.48
CA ALA A 75 28.89 -22.97 -7.23
C ALA A 75 29.17 -24.02 -6.15
N THR A 76 29.56 -23.58 -4.96
CA THR A 76 29.71 -24.47 -3.82
C THR A 76 28.36 -24.68 -3.14
N ASP A 77 28.20 -25.80 -2.43
CA ASP A 77 26.99 -26.07 -1.64
C ASP A 77 26.74 -24.97 -0.59
N GLU A 78 27.81 -24.36 -0.07
CA GLU A 78 27.72 -23.25 0.89
C GLU A 78 27.15 -21.98 0.23
N ASP A 79 27.61 -21.63 -0.98
CA ASP A 79 27.08 -20.48 -1.73
C ASP A 79 25.58 -20.67 -2.00
N VAL A 80 25.18 -21.86 -2.44
CA VAL A 80 23.78 -22.18 -2.75
C VAL A 80 22.91 -22.10 -1.50
N ARG A 81 23.40 -22.59 -0.35
CA ARG A 81 22.69 -22.54 0.93
C ARG A 81 22.56 -21.10 1.46
N ALA A 82 23.60 -20.28 1.28
CA ALA A 82 23.56 -18.87 1.65
C ALA A 82 22.53 -18.10 0.81
N ALA A 83 22.55 -18.29 -0.52
CA ALA A 83 21.58 -17.67 -1.43
C ALA A 83 20.14 -18.15 -1.18
N PHE A 84 19.96 -19.42 -0.79
CA PHE A 84 18.65 -19.93 -0.38
C PHE A 84 18.13 -19.24 0.88
N THR A 85 18.99 -19.08 1.88
CA THR A 85 18.66 -18.39 3.13
C THR A 85 18.31 -16.92 2.88
N GLU A 86 19.07 -16.22 2.03
CA GLU A 86 18.74 -14.84 1.63
C GLU A 86 17.38 -14.78 0.93
N SER A 87 17.12 -15.69 -0.02
CA SER A 87 15.85 -15.76 -0.72
C SER A 87 14.67 -16.05 0.22
N ASP A 88 14.85 -16.87 1.24
CA ASP A 88 13.80 -17.16 2.22
C ASP A 88 13.51 -15.97 3.14
N VAL A 89 14.54 -15.24 3.59
CA VAL A 89 14.38 -13.99 4.35
C VAL A 89 13.60 -12.94 3.53
N LEU A 90 13.95 -12.80 2.25
CA LEU A 90 13.22 -11.91 1.33
C LEU A 90 11.78 -12.37 1.10
N GLY A 91 11.55 -13.69 1.06
CA GLY A 91 10.21 -14.28 0.96
C GLY A 91 9.35 -13.93 2.16
N ALA A 92 9.89 -14.12 3.37
CA ALA A 92 9.20 -13.76 4.61
C ALA A 92 8.89 -12.26 4.70
N ALA A 93 9.80 -11.39 4.26
CA ALA A 93 9.56 -9.95 4.20
C ALA A 93 8.43 -9.59 3.22
N ALA A 94 8.39 -10.23 2.05
CA ALA A 94 7.32 -10.03 1.06
C ALA A 94 5.96 -10.54 1.57
N ASP A 95 5.90 -11.67 2.26
CA ASP A 95 4.67 -12.15 2.92
C ASP A 95 4.20 -11.19 4.01
N HIS A 96 5.11 -10.69 4.84
CA HIS A 96 4.77 -9.71 5.86
C HIS A 96 4.13 -8.46 5.25
N ALA A 97 4.74 -7.90 4.19
CA ALA A 97 4.20 -6.74 3.51
C ALA A 97 2.84 -7.03 2.84
N ARG A 98 2.65 -8.23 2.27
CA ARG A 98 1.36 -8.68 1.71
C ARG A 98 0.26 -8.71 2.76
N PHE A 99 0.56 -9.19 3.97
CA PHE A 99 -0.39 -9.17 5.09
C PHE A 99 -0.72 -7.75 5.54
N GLN A 100 0.24 -6.82 5.50
CA GLN A 100 -0.05 -5.41 5.79
C GLN A 100 -0.98 -4.79 4.76
N VAL A 101 -0.79 -5.07 3.46
CA VAL A 101 -1.73 -4.65 2.40
C VAL A 101 -3.13 -5.19 2.66
N ALA A 102 -3.26 -6.47 3.01
CA ALA A 102 -4.55 -7.08 3.32
C ALA A 102 -5.24 -6.40 4.52
N LEU A 103 -4.47 -6.07 5.56
CA LEU A 103 -4.97 -5.47 6.80
C LEU A 103 -5.38 -4.00 6.62
N LEU A 104 -4.54 -3.20 5.98
CA LEU A 104 -4.68 -1.74 5.94
C LEU A 104 -5.60 -1.27 4.81
N THR A 105 -5.62 -2.02 3.70
CA THR A 105 -6.34 -1.63 2.50
C THR A 105 -7.75 -2.19 2.46
N GLY A 106 -7.92 -3.46 2.88
CA GLY A 106 -9.23 -4.14 2.91
C GLY A 106 -9.89 -4.30 1.54
N ASP A 107 -9.14 -4.09 0.45
CA ASP A 107 -9.62 -4.20 -0.92
C ASP A 107 -9.25 -5.58 -1.49
N PRO A 108 -10.24 -6.46 -1.75
CA PRO A 108 -9.98 -7.82 -2.21
C PRO A 108 -9.30 -7.88 -3.57
N GLU A 109 -9.47 -6.86 -4.41
CA GLU A 109 -8.79 -6.80 -5.72
C GLU A 109 -7.28 -6.56 -5.53
N LEU A 110 -6.90 -5.65 -4.64
CA LEU A 110 -5.49 -5.39 -4.32
C LEU A 110 -4.81 -6.58 -3.66
N VAL A 111 -5.51 -7.27 -2.77
CA VAL A 111 -4.99 -8.50 -2.15
C VAL A 111 -4.78 -9.58 -3.21
N ALA A 112 -5.74 -9.81 -4.10
CA ALA A 112 -5.59 -10.80 -5.16
C ALA A 112 -4.41 -10.48 -6.10
N LEU A 113 -4.21 -9.21 -6.46
CA LEU A 113 -3.07 -8.79 -7.28
C LEU A 113 -1.73 -8.99 -6.56
N ALA A 114 -1.67 -8.69 -5.26
CA ALA A 114 -0.49 -8.94 -4.43
C ALA A 114 -0.18 -10.44 -4.32
N ASP A 115 -1.19 -11.28 -4.14
CA ASP A 115 -1.07 -12.74 -4.08
C ASP A 115 -0.51 -13.30 -5.39
N VAL A 116 -1.08 -12.89 -6.54
CA VAL A 116 -0.61 -13.33 -7.87
C VAL A 116 0.84 -12.89 -8.12
N ALA A 117 1.22 -11.67 -7.74
CA ALA A 117 2.60 -11.20 -7.86
C ALA A 117 3.55 -12.05 -7.01
N PHE A 118 3.16 -12.35 -5.77
CA PHE A 118 3.92 -13.20 -4.87
C PHE A 118 4.12 -14.62 -5.40
N GLU A 119 3.05 -15.27 -5.86
CA GLU A 119 3.09 -16.63 -6.41
C GLU A 119 4.03 -16.72 -7.63
N HIS A 120 3.91 -15.78 -8.57
CA HIS A 120 4.79 -15.75 -9.74
C HIS A 120 6.24 -15.47 -9.38
N CYS A 121 6.50 -14.65 -8.36
CA CYS A 121 7.83 -14.37 -7.87
C CYS A 121 8.44 -15.60 -7.16
N ALA A 122 7.65 -16.30 -6.35
CA ALA A 122 8.08 -17.53 -5.68
C ALA A 122 8.43 -18.65 -6.68
N ALA A 123 7.67 -18.76 -7.77
CA ALA A 123 7.91 -19.75 -8.83
C ALA A 123 9.22 -19.55 -9.61
N ILE A 124 9.85 -18.36 -9.55
CA ILE A 124 11.14 -18.07 -10.21
C ILE A 124 12.22 -19.06 -9.76
N ARG A 125 12.26 -19.41 -8.46
CA ARG A 125 13.30 -20.31 -7.92
C ARG A 125 13.19 -21.75 -8.45
N GLU A 126 12.01 -22.11 -8.96
CA GLU A 126 11.65 -23.45 -9.44
C GLU A 126 11.67 -23.56 -10.97
N ALA A 127 11.97 -22.46 -11.68
CA ALA A 127 12.00 -22.46 -13.13
C ALA A 127 12.97 -23.53 -13.68
N ALA A 128 12.53 -24.31 -14.66
CA ALA A 128 13.36 -25.37 -15.25
C ALA A 128 14.47 -24.82 -16.15
N ASP A 129 14.21 -23.70 -16.84
CA ASP A 129 15.10 -23.12 -17.84
C ASP A 129 15.00 -21.58 -17.87
N HIS A 130 15.83 -20.93 -18.71
CA HIS A 130 15.82 -19.47 -18.88
C HIS A 130 14.47 -18.96 -19.41
N ALA A 131 13.78 -19.74 -20.24
CA ALA A 131 12.49 -19.34 -20.80
C ALA A 131 11.40 -19.30 -19.72
N GLY A 132 11.38 -20.30 -18.84
CA GLY A 132 10.53 -20.37 -17.66
C GLY A 132 10.84 -19.23 -16.69
N LEU A 133 12.12 -18.97 -16.41
CA LEU A 133 12.57 -17.87 -15.58
C LEU A 133 12.02 -16.53 -16.11
N ALA A 134 12.28 -16.22 -17.38
CA ALA A 134 11.81 -14.99 -18.02
C ALA A 134 10.28 -14.89 -18.02
N GLY A 135 9.58 -16.00 -18.25
CA GLY A 135 8.11 -16.04 -18.19
C GLY A 135 7.55 -15.78 -16.79
N HIS A 136 8.18 -16.29 -15.74
CA HIS A 136 7.80 -16.01 -14.35
C HIS A 136 8.11 -14.56 -13.96
N GLU A 137 9.26 -14.02 -14.36
CA GLU A 137 9.61 -12.61 -14.17
C GLU A 137 8.61 -11.67 -14.85
N GLU A 138 8.25 -11.93 -16.12
CA GLU A 138 7.30 -11.11 -16.87
C GLU A 138 5.90 -11.16 -16.23
N ARG A 139 5.43 -12.35 -15.82
CA ARG A 139 4.14 -12.49 -15.11
C ARG A 139 4.15 -11.79 -13.75
N CYS A 140 5.23 -11.91 -13.00
CA CYS A 140 5.42 -11.19 -11.73
C CYS A 140 5.38 -9.67 -11.94
N GLN A 141 6.11 -9.16 -12.95
CA GLN A 141 6.12 -7.73 -13.26
C GLN A 141 4.73 -7.23 -13.68
N ARG A 142 4.03 -7.96 -14.56
CA ARG A 142 2.65 -7.59 -14.97
C ARG A 142 1.70 -7.52 -13.78
N ALA A 143 1.79 -8.47 -12.85
CA ALA A 143 0.95 -8.48 -11.65
C ALA A 143 1.29 -7.30 -10.72
N LEU A 144 2.58 -6.99 -10.56
CA LEU A 144 3.03 -5.84 -9.79
C LEU A 144 2.59 -4.50 -10.41
N ASP A 145 2.67 -4.36 -11.73
CA ASP A 145 2.21 -3.15 -12.43
C ASP A 145 0.70 -2.95 -12.23
N ALA A 146 -0.09 -4.02 -12.39
CA ALA A 146 -1.53 -3.99 -12.13
C ALA A 146 -1.85 -3.65 -10.66
N PHE A 147 -1.07 -4.16 -9.71
CA PHE A 147 -1.18 -3.81 -8.29
C PHE A 147 -0.92 -2.32 -8.06
N ILE A 148 0.17 -1.77 -8.61
CA ILE A 148 0.53 -0.35 -8.45
C ILE A 148 -0.54 0.55 -9.08
N ASP A 149 -1.08 0.18 -10.24
CA ASP A 149 -2.14 0.93 -10.90
C ASP A 149 -3.43 0.95 -10.06
N ALA A 150 -3.83 -0.21 -9.53
CA ALA A 150 -4.99 -0.32 -8.64
C ALA A 150 -4.79 0.46 -7.33
N ALA A 151 -3.61 0.38 -6.72
CA ALA A 151 -3.28 1.10 -5.49
C ALA A 151 -3.27 2.61 -5.75
N GLY A 152 -2.67 3.04 -6.85
CA GLY A 152 -2.66 4.43 -7.29
C GLY A 152 -4.07 4.98 -7.55
N ALA A 153 -4.96 4.18 -8.14
CA ALA A 153 -6.36 4.56 -8.34
C ALA A 153 -7.08 4.80 -7.00
N GLN A 154 -6.83 3.93 -6.01
CA GLN A 154 -7.39 4.05 -4.67
C GLN A 154 -6.89 5.30 -3.93
N VAL A 155 -5.59 5.62 -4.00
CA VAL A 155 -4.98 6.82 -3.39
C VAL A 155 -5.48 8.11 -4.03
N ARG A 156 -5.69 8.10 -5.37
CA ARG A 156 -6.25 9.23 -6.13
C ARG A 156 -7.76 9.42 -5.93
N GLY A 157 -8.43 8.50 -5.21
CA GLY A 157 -9.89 8.52 -5.03
C GLY A 157 -10.67 8.22 -6.31
N VAL A 158 -10.00 7.78 -7.37
CA VAL A 158 -10.64 7.35 -8.62
C VAL A 158 -11.04 5.90 -8.42
N ARG A 159 -12.25 5.67 -7.89
CA ARG A 159 -12.83 4.32 -7.92
C ARG A 159 -13.00 3.93 -9.40
N PRO A 160 -12.32 2.88 -9.91
CA PRO A 160 -12.73 2.32 -11.19
C PRO A 160 -14.21 1.94 -11.06
N ALA A 161 -15.03 2.36 -12.02
CA ALA A 161 -16.45 2.10 -12.01
C ALA A 161 -16.62 0.58 -11.88
N ARG A 162 -17.05 0.14 -10.68
CA ARG A 162 -17.32 -1.26 -10.37
C ARG A 162 -18.22 -1.77 -11.49
N ARG A 163 -17.69 -2.59 -12.39
CA ARG A 163 -18.48 -3.26 -13.43
C ARG A 163 -19.49 -4.09 -12.64
N ARG A 164 -20.69 -3.54 -12.43
CA ARG A 164 -21.83 -4.29 -11.91
C ARG A 164 -21.98 -5.44 -12.89
N SER A 165 -21.61 -6.64 -12.42
CA SER A 165 -22.07 -7.87 -13.01
C SER A 165 -23.60 -7.79 -13.03
N LEU A 166 -24.15 -7.34 -14.17
CA LEU A 166 -25.51 -7.63 -14.58
C LEU A 166 -25.49 -9.09 -15.00
N GLY A 167 -25.46 -9.97 -14.00
CA GLY A 167 -25.53 -11.41 -14.15
C GLY A 167 -26.68 -11.96 -13.34
N GLY A 168 -27.85 -11.32 -13.47
CA GLY A 168 -29.11 -11.79 -12.92
C GLY A 168 -30.14 -11.89 -14.03
N SER A 169 -30.41 -13.14 -14.43
CA SER A 169 -31.66 -13.63 -15.02
C SER A 169 -32.07 -13.12 -16.40
N ASN A 170 -32.01 -14.01 -17.40
CA ASN A 170 -33.24 -14.47 -18.07
C ASN A 170 -33.02 -15.70 -18.97
N ALA A 171 -33.96 -16.64 -18.82
CA ALA A 171 -34.27 -17.85 -19.60
C ALA A 171 -33.38 -19.07 -19.39
#